data_AF-A0A7C7PW89-F1
#
_entry.id   AF-A0A7C7PW89-F1
#
_cell.length_a   1.000
_cell.length_b   1.000
_cell.length_c   1.000
_cell.angle_alpha   90.00
_cell.angle_beta   90.00
_cell.angle_gamma   90.00
#
_symmetry.space_group_name_H-M   'P 1'
#
loop_
_entity.id
_entity.type
_entity.pdbx_description
1 polymer ?
#
loop_
_entity_poly.entity_id
_entity_poly.type
_entity_poly.pdbx_seq_one_letter_code
_entity_poly.pdbx_strand_id
1 'polypeptide(L)'
;MKSKQVGITLALVGLLILALVVAAGCTSATGSPGQIELSASEFDFGTIPNTGPVSQTFQVRNVGRGWLEITGVSTSCGCTMAQIGSRRLAPGEVTDLTVTYDPQAHGGATGEFLRVVYVRSNDPATPEASLTIRVTVVEP
;
A
#
# COMPACT_ATOMS: atom_id res chain seq x y z
N MET A 1 58.24 -31.04 -32.93
CA MET A 1 56.92 -30.41 -33.15
C MET A 1 55.93 -30.67 -31.99
N LYS A 2 56.34 -30.59 -30.72
CA LYS A 2 55.51 -30.98 -29.55
C LYS A 2 55.32 -29.89 -28.46
N SER A 3 55.90 -28.69 -28.61
CA SER A 3 55.92 -27.66 -27.56
C SER A 3 54.79 -26.63 -27.61
N LYS A 4 53.99 -26.57 -28.69
CA LYS A 4 52.96 -25.53 -28.86
C LYS A 4 51.58 -25.89 -28.27
N GLN A 5 51.32 -27.15 -27.96
CA GLN A 5 50.01 -27.63 -27.47
C GLN A 5 49.78 -27.34 -25.97
N VAL A 6 50.84 -27.37 -25.15
CA VAL A 6 50.75 -27.19 -23.68
C VAL A 6 50.41 -25.75 -23.28
N GLY A 7 50.91 -24.75 -24.01
CA GLY A 7 50.62 -23.33 -23.73
C GLY A 7 49.18 -22.92 -24.03
N ILE A 8 48.53 -23.59 -25.00
CA ILE A 8 47.15 -23.30 -25.40
C ILE A 8 46.15 -23.85 -24.39
N THR A 9 46.43 -25.01 -23.78
CA THR A 9 45.57 -25.62 -22.75
C THR A 9 45.61 -24.86 -21.43
N LEU A 10 46.77 -24.35 -21.01
CA LEU A 10 46.90 -23.49 -19.80
C LEU A 10 46.18 -22.14 -19.96
N ALA A 11 46.21 -21.54 -21.15
CA ALA A 11 45.50 -20.30 -21.44
C ALA A 11 43.97 -20.49 -21.46
N LEU A 12 43.47 -21.61 -21.99
CA LEU A 12 42.04 -21.92 -22.03
C LEU A 12 41.47 -22.30 -20.65
N VAL A 13 42.23 -23.01 -19.81
CA VAL A 13 41.83 -23.34 -18.42
C VAL A 13 41.86 -22.09 -17.54
N GLY A 14 42.85 -21.19 -17.71
CA GLY A 14 42.88 -19.90 -17.01
C GLY A 14 41.74 -18.95 -17.41
N LEU A 15 41.32 -18.95 -18.68
CA LEU A 15 40.20 -18.15 -19.18
C LEU A 15 38.83 -18.71 -18.76
N LEU A 16 38.69 -20.04 -18.66
CA LEU A 16 37.47 -20.69 -18.15
C LEU A 16 37.26 -20.45 -16.65
N ILE A 17 38.35 -20.41 -15.87
CA ILE A 17 38.27 -20.15 -14.42
C ILE A 17 37.97 -18.66 -14.15
N LEU A 18 38.45 -17.74 -14.98
CA LEU A 18 38.13 -16.31 -14.86
C LEU A 18 36.67 -15.99 -15.26
N ALA A 19 36.07 -16.76 -16.16
CA ALA A 19 34.67 -16.58 -16.58
C ALA A 19 33.65 -17.11 -15.55
N LEU A 20 34.03 -18.06 -14.68
CA LEU A 20 33.11 -18.62 -13.66
C LEU A 20 32.93 -17.72 -12.42
N VAL A 21 33.87 -16.80 -12.15
CA VAL A 21 33.85 -15.94 -10.95
C VAL A 21 32.97 -14.69 -11.12
N VAL A 22 32.61 -14.32 -12.36
CA VAL A 22 31.86 -13.09 -12.66
C VAL A 22 30.33 -13.27 -12.57
N ALA A 23 29.83 -14.49 -12.44
CA ALA A 23 28.38 -14.77 -12.41
C ALA A 23 27.73 -14.76 -11.00
N ALA A 24 28.50 -14.58 -9.93
CA ALA A 24 28.01 -14.73 -8.55
C ALA A 24 27.57 -13.42 -7.86
N GLY A 25 27.50 -12.30 -8.57
CA GLY A 25 27.48 -10.96 -7.96
C GLY A 25 26.28 -10.07 -8.25
N CYS A 26 25.05 -10.61 -8.35
CA CYS A 26 23.83 -9.78 -8.42
C CYS A 26 22.70 -10.39 -7.58
N THR A 27 22.95 -10.69 -6.30
CA THR A 27 21.84 -10.73 -5.34
C THR A 27 21.60 -9.30 -4.89
N SER A 28 20.71 -8.60 -5.59
CA SER A 28 20.13 -7.38 -5.04
C SER A 28 19.49 -7.77 -3.71
N ALA A 29 20.02 -7.25 -2.60
CA ALA A 29 19.34 -7.27 -1.33
C ALA A 29 18.12 -6.35 -1.45
N THR A 30 17.06 -6.83 -2.08
CA THR A 30 15.75 -6.19 -2.02
C THR A 30 15.36 -6.27 -0.57
N GLY A 31 15.49 -5.15 0.16
CA GLY A 31 14.97 -5.04 1.51
C GLY A 31 13.54 -5.56 1.53
N SER A 32 13.16 -6.33 2.55
CA SER A 32 11.81 -6.87 2.61
C SER A 32 10.80 -5.73 2.47
N PRO A 33 9.71 -5.89 1.71
CA PRO A 33 8.78 -4.80 1.45
C PRO A 33 7.98 -4.44 2.72
N GLY A 34 7.49 -3.20 2.77
CA GLY A 34 6.34 -2.86 3.62
C GLY A 34 5.07 -3.53 3.07
N GLN A 35 4.14 -3.87 3.96
CA GLN A 35 2.85 -4.45 3.57
C GLN A 35 1.73 -3.76 4.33
N ILE A 36 0.74 -3.26 3.60
CA ILE A 36 -0.37 -2.52 4.19
C ILE A 36 -1.48 -3.46 4.65
N GLU A 37 -1.99 -3.24 5.85
CA GLU A 37 -3.21 -3.86 6.35
C GLU A 37 -4.12 -2.77 6.91
N LEU A 38 -5.38 -2.78 6.48
CA LEU A 38 -6.44 -1.95 7.07
C LEU A 38 -7.19 -2.78 8.11
N SER A 39 -7.57 -2.16 9.24
CA SER A 39 -8.37 -2.83 10.27
C SER A 39 -9.75 -3.29 9.77
N ALA A 40 -10.23 -2.71 8.67
CA ALA A 40 -11.46 -3.09 8.00
C ALA A 40 -11.38 -2.76 6.50
N SER A 41 -12.06 -3.55 5.68
CA SER A 41 -12.29 -3.25 4.25
C SER A 41 -13.69 -2.66 4.01
N GLU A 42 -14.59 -2.78 4.98
CA GLU A 42 -15.96 -2.26 4.91
C GLU A 42 -16.41 -1.71 6.26
N PHE A 43 -17.27 -0.69 6.23
CA PHE A 43 -17.92 -0.15 7.41
C PHE A 43 -19.30 0.42 7.05
N ASP A 44 -20.27 0.28 7.95
CA ASP A 44 -21.61 0.86 7.78
C ASP A 44 -21.86 1.88 8.89
N PHE A 45 -22.07 3.14 8.50
CA PHE A 45 -22.50 4.20 9.41
C PHE A 45 -23.97 4.03 9.86
N GLY A 46 -24.71 3.12 9.23
CA GLY A 46 -26.12 2.90 9.44
C GLY A 46 -26.95 4.07 8.91
N THR A 47 -28.07 4.31 9.58
CA THR A 47 -28.98 5.41 9.25
C THR A 47 -28.58 6.68 9.99
N ILE A 48 -28.36 7.77 9.25
CA ILE A 48 -28.01 9.09 9.80
C ILE A 48 -28.97 10.17 9.28
N PRO A 49 -29.31 11.18 10.08
CA PRO A 49 -30.09 12.34 9.62
C PRO A 49 -29.23 13.27 8.75
N ASN A 50 -29.87 14.01 7.86
CA ASN A 50 -29.19 15.00 7.01
C ASN A 50 -28.89 16.33 7.72
N THR A 51 -28.17 16.25 8.84
CA THR A 51 -27.91 17.40 9.73
C THR A 51 -26.44 17.72 9.93
N GLY A 52 -25.56 16.72 9.93
CA GLY A 52 -24.14 16.93 10.18
C GLY A 52 -23.27 15.71 9.86
N PRO A 53 -21.94 15.90 9.85
CA PRO A 53 -21.00 14.85 9.48
C PRO A 53 -20.90 13.77 10.56
N VAL A 54 -20.61 12.55 10.11
CA VAL A 54 -20.27 11.41 10.96
C VAL A 54 -18.85 10.95 10.67
N SER A 55 -18.15 10.47 11.69
CA SER A 55 -16.75 10.06 11.58
C SER A 55 -16.51 8.70 12.21
N GLN A 56 -15.60 7.94 11.61
CA GLN A 56 -15.07 6.70 12.16
C GLN A 56 -13.57 6.64 11.94
N THR A 57 -12.84 6.19 12.96
CA THR A 57 -11.39 5.96 12.87
C THR A 57 -11.10 4.47 12.70
N PHE A 58 -10.21 4.17 11.76
CA PHE A 58 -9.68 2.86 11.44
C PHE A 58 -8.18 2.85 11.65
N GLN A 59 -7.56 1.67 11.64
CA GLN A 59 -6.12 1.53 11.74
C GLN A 59 -5.52 1.11 10.42
N VAL A 60 -4.38 1.70 10.07
CA VAL A 60 -3.47 1.25 9.02
C VAL A 60 -2.24 0.70 9.70
N ARG A 61 -1.93 -0.57 9.45
CA ARG A 61 -0.78 -1.27 10.02
C ARG A 61 0.19 -1.65 8.92
N ASN A 62 1.49 -1.56 9.21
CA ASN A 62 2.50 -2.22 8.42
C ASN A 62 2.74 -3.64 8.94
N VAL A 63 2.25 -4.65 8.22
CA VAL A 63 2.45 -6.08 8.53
C VAL A 63 3.68 -6.67 7.84
N GLY A 64 4.36 -5.87 7.03
CA GLY A 64 5.57 -6.25 6.31
C GLY A 64 6.82 -6.20 7.19
N ARG A 65 7.97 -6.42 6.53
CA ARG A 65 9.28 -6.42 7.19
C ARG A 65 10.16 -5.23 6.81
N GLY A 66 9.73 -4.41 5.85
CA GLY A 66 10.34 -3.12 5.54
C GLY A 66 9.44 -1.94 5.87
N TRP A 67 9.91 -0.74 5.54
CA TRP A 67 9.13 0.48 5.69
C TRP A 67 7.95 0.51 4.72
N LEU A 68 6.76 0.77 5.27
CA LEU A 68 5.59 1.10 4.48
C LEU A 68 5.50 2.63 4.35
N GLU A 69 5.45 3.11 3.11
CA GLU A 69 5.27 4.51 2.76
C GLU A 69 3.89 4.69 2.13
N ILE A 70 3.02 5.45 2.80
CA ILE A 70 1.69 5.83 2.30
C ILE A 70 1.88 7.04 1.39
N THR A 71 1.71 6.81 0.08
CA THR A 71 1.97 7.80 -0.98
C THR A 71 0.75 8.66 -1.27
N GLY A 72 -0.46 8.21 -0.92
CA GLY A 72 -1.68 8.98 -1.14
C GLY A 72 -2.88 8.45 -0.38
N VAL A 73 -3.80 9.36 -0.06
CA VAL A 73 -5.13 9.04 0.47
C VAL A 73 -6.14 9.84 -0.34
N SER A 74 -7.18 9.18 -0.85
CA SER A 74 -8.21 9.81 -1.68
C SER A 74 -9.57 9.15 -1.44
N THR A 75 -10.64 9.84 -1.82
CA THR A 75 -12.02 9.38 -1.66
C THR A 75 -12.74 9.36 -3.01
N SER A 76 -13.77 8.52 -3.15
CA SER A 76 -14.56 8.43 -4.39
C SER A 76 -15.46 9.64 -4.64
N CYS A 77 -15.66 10.52 -3.64
CA CYS A 77 -16.49 11.72 -3.75
C CYS A 77 -16.09 12.76 -2.70
N GLY A 78 -16.32 14.04 -3.01
CA GLY A 78 -16.05 15.17 -2.11
C GLY A 78 -16.91 15.23 -0.84
N CYS A 79 -17.99 14.44 -0.74
CA CYS A 79 -18.76 14.30 0.50
C CYS A 79 -18.07 13.41 1.54
N THR A 80 -16.92 12.82 1.20
CA THR A 80 -16.12 12.00 2.12
C THR A 80 -14.72 12.56 2.20
N MET A 81 -14.25 12.74 3.42
CA MET A 81 -12.88 13.14 3.75
C MET A 81 -12.17 11.99 4.46
N ALA A 82 -10.89 11.80 4.17
CA ALA A 82 -10.04 10.82 4.84
C ALA A 82 -8.72 11.47 5.27
N GLN A 83 -8.35 11.29 6.53
CA GLN A 83 -7.15 11.85 7.15
C GLN A 83 -6.31 10.73 7.74
N ILE A 84 -5.01 10.73 7.45
CA ILE A 84 -4.05 9.73 7.92
C ILE A 84 -3.08 10.37 8.92
N GLY A 85 -2.81 9.71 10.04
CA GLY A 85 -1.93 10.23 11.09
C GLY A 85 -0.45 10.30 10.67
N SER A 86 0.11 9.19 10.18
CA SER A 86 1.48 9.08 9.69
C SER A 86 1.49 8.52 8.27
N ARG A 87 2.49 8.94 7.49
CA ARG A 87 2.71 8.44 6.12
C ARG A 87 3.84 7.44 6.00
N ARG A 88 4.55 7.17 7.09
CA ARG A 88 5.70 6.26 7.08
C ARG A 88 5.65 5.41 8.32
N LEU A 89 5.55 4.09 8.13
CA LEU A 89 5.35 3.13 9.20
C LEU A 89 6.48 2.10 9.19
N ALA A 90 7.16 1.95 10.32
CA ALA A 90 8.10 0.86 10.57
C ALA A 90 7.34 -0.49 10.59
N PRO A 91 8.04 -1.63 10.44
CA PRO A 91 7.43 -2.94 10.64
C PRO A 91 6.67 -3.03 11.97
N GLY A 92 5.39 -3.41 11.91
CA GLY A 92 4.51 -3.53 13.07
C GLY A 92 3.89 -2.22 13.58
N GLU A 93 4.29 -1.06 13.05
CA GLU A 93 3.73 0.24 13.42
C GLU A 93 2.30 0.41 12.86
N VAL A 94 1.51 1.21 13.58
CA VAL A 94 0.11 1.48 13.30
C VAL A 94 -0.12 2.99 13.28
N THR A 95 -0.99 3.45 12.40
CA THR A 95 -1.49 4.83 12.41
C THR A 95 -2.98 4.89 12.18
N ASP A 96 -3.60 5.99 12.60
CA ASP A 96 -5.03 6.21 12.46
C ASP A 96 -5.38 6.70 11.05
N LEU A 97 -6.47 6.17 10.51
CA LEU A 97 -7.19 6.64 9.33
C LEU A 97 -8.58 7.08 9.77
N THR A 98 -8.80 8.39 9.88
CA THR A 98 -10.10 8.97 10.22
C THR A 98 -10.87 9.28 8.94
N VAL A 99 -12.04 8.67 8.81
CA VAL A 99 -12.95 8.85 7.68
C VAL A 99 -14.17 9.63 8.16
N THR A 100 -14.49 10.72 7.48
CA THR A 100 -15.64 11.58 7.76
C THR A 100 -16.55 11.63 6.54
N TYR A 101 -17.84 11.34 6.73
CA TYR A 101 -18.86 11.50 5.72
C TYR A 101 -19.76 12.70 6.08
N ASP A 102 -19.95 13.60 5.12
CA ASP A 102 -20.83 14.76 5.25
C ASP A 102 -22.09 14.55 4.38
N PRO A 103 -23.27 14.29 4.98
CA PRO A 103 -24.52 14.11 4.23
C PRO A 103 -25.00 15.41 3.55
N GLN A 104 -24.58 16.58 4.02
CA GLN A 104 -25.02 17.88 3.51
C GLN A 104 -24.23 18.32 2.27
N ALA A 105 -23.06 17.72 2.02
CA ALA A 105 -22.26 17.97 0.83
C ALA A 105 -22.97 17.60 -0.49
N HIS A 106 -24.11 16.90 -0.43
CA HIS A 106 -24.97 16.56 -1.55
C HIS A 106 -26.30 17.35 -1.60
N GLY A 107 -26.36 18.54 -1.00
CA GLY A 107 -27.49 19.47 -1.18
C GLY A 107 -28.84 18.91 -0.72
N GLY A 108 -28.86 18.05 0.30
CA GLY A 108 -30.09 17.51 0.86
C GLY A 108 -30.44 16.09 0.41
N ALA A 109 -29.64 15.44 -0.45
CA ALA A 109 -29.96 14.10 -0.96
C ALA A 109 -30.08 13.06 0.18
N THR A 110 -31.11 12.22 0.09
CA THR A 110 -31.40 11.11 1.01
C THR A 110 -31.33 9.76 0.28
N GLY A 111 -31.30 8.67 1.04
CA GLY A 111 -31.18 7.31 0.53
C GLY A 111 -29.83 6.66 0.87
N GLU A 112 -29.56 5.52 0.24
CA GLU A 112 -28.32 4.78 0.45
C GLU A 112 -27.17 5.32 -0.40
N PHE A 113 -26.00 5.45 0.22
CA PHE A 113 -24.77 5.83 -0.46
C PHE A 113 -23.65 4.86 -0.14
N LEU A 114 -22.86 4.55 -1.17
CA LEU A 114 -21.60 3.83 -1.06
C LEU A 114 -20.46 4.77 -1.44
N ARG A 115 -19.45 4.86 -0.58
CA ARG A 115 -18.23 5.64 -0.83
C ARG A 115 -17.02 4.76 -0.58
N VAL A 116 -15.91 5.08 -1.23
CA VAL A 116 -14.67 4.33 -1.11
C VAL A 116 -13.55 5.28 -0.73
N VAL A 117 -12.76 4.88 0.27
CA VAL A 117 -11.50 5.49 0.64
C VAL A 117 -10.38 4.63 0.07
N TYR A 118 -9.43 5.26 -0.62
CA TYR A 118 -8.26 4.61 -1.23
C TYR A 118 -7.01 5.05 -0.48
N VAL A 119 -6.16 4.09 -0.10
CA VAL A 119 -4.86 4.31 0.54
C VAL A 119 -3.78 3.71 -0.36
N ARG A 120 -3.03 4.58 -1.03
CA ARG A 120 -1.92 4.18 -1.91
C ARG A 120 -0.63 4.08 -1.13
N SER A 121 0.17 3.06 -1.43
CA SER A 121 1.43 2.81 -0.72
C SER A 121 2.51 2.20 -1.62
N ASN A 122 3.70 1.98 -1.04
CA ASN A 122 4.79 1.23 -1.67
C ASN A 122 4.69 -0.30 -1.48
N ASP A 123 3.58 -0.82 -0.97
CA ASP A 123 3.35 -2.27 -0.91
C ASP A 123 3.24 -2.84 -2.35
N PRO A 124 4.14 -3.76 -2.76
CA PRO A 124 4.15 -4.31 -4.12
C PRO A 124 2.99 -5.27 -4.39
N ALA A 125 2.40 -5.88 -3.37
CA ALA A 125 1.27 -6.79 -3.50
C ALA A 125 -0.06 -6.03 -3.46
N THR A 126 -0.14 -4.93 -2.70
CA THR A 126 -1.34 -4.09 -2.56
C THR A 126 -0.97 -2.61 -2.65
N PRO A 127 -0.65 -2.10 -3.87
CA PRO A 127 -0.23 -0.71 -4.05
C PRO A 127 -1.35 0.29 -3.75
N GLU A 128 -2.61 -0.15 -3.74
CA GLU A 128 -3.78 0.60 -3.31
C GLU A 128 -4.72 -0.30 -2.51
N ALA A 129 -4.84 -0.03 -1.21
CA ALA A 129 -5.85 -0.66 -0.34
C ALA A 129 -7.11 0.20 -0.32
N SER A 130 -8.28 -0.42 -0.15
CA SER A 130 -9.57 0.28 -0.13
C SER A 130 -10.40 -0.06 1.11
N LEU A 131 -11.17 0.93 1.55
CA LEU A 131 -12.20 0.83 2.58
C LEU A 131 -13.51 1.36 2.01
N THR A 132 -14.52 0.51 1.92
CA THR A 132 -15.87 0.89 1.51
C THR A 132 -16.67 1.34 2.73
N ILE A 133 -17.32 2.49 2.63
CA ILE A 133 -18.31 2.94 3.62
C ILE A 133 -19.71 2.91 3.02
N ARG A 134 -20.65 2.39 3.80
CA ARG A 134 -22.10 2.45 3.55
C ARG A 134 -22.74 3.43 4.53
N VAL A 135 -23.75 4.14 4.05
CA VAL A 135 -24.56 5.05 4.87
C VAL A 135 -25.95 5.19 4.27
N THR A 136 -26.97 5.23 5.11
CA THR A 136 -28.35 5.57 4.72
C THR A 136 -28.68 6.94 5.29
N VAL A 137 -28.92 7.92 4.43
CA VAL A 137 -29.26 9.29 4.85
C VAL A 137 -30.78 9.46 4.82
N VAL A 138 -31.36 9.95 5.91
CA VAL A 138 -32.79 10.27 6.01
C VAL A 138 -33.00 11.77 6.18
N GLU A 139 -34.25 12.21 6.07
CA GLU A 139 -34.61 13.60 6.37
C GLU A 139 -34.16 14.00 7.79
N PRO A 140 -33.88 15.29 8.03
CA PRO A 140 -33.42 15.82 9.32
C PRO A 140 -34.29 15.45 10.52
#